data_AF-A0A1S3DTN4-F1
#
_entry.id   AF-A0A1S3DTN4-F1
#
_cell.length_a   1.000
_cell.length_b   1.000
_cell.length_c   1.000
_cell.angle_alpha   90.00
_cell.angle_beta   90.00
_cell.angle_gamma   90.00
#
_symmetry.space_group_name_H-M   'P 1'
#
loop_
_entity.id
_entity.type
_entity.pdbx_description
1 polymer ?
#
loop_
_entity_poly.entity_id
_entity_poly.type
_entity_poly.pdbx_seq_one_letter_code
_entity_poly.pdbx_strand_id
1 'polypeptide(L)'
;MFRERLTSSDSTWQSSSDLLPPDDSTRLINLTNFEFLINPPCLDTVYLVLIHSAPYNYDKRRLIRNTWGTRVSVYFFIGETDPSNQTRLDIESETYHDIVQGRFWDSYRNLTYKHTMVFKWVVYNCPHVKYVLKLDDDVFMNVIQLDELLTRTLSPH
;
A
#
# COMPACT_ATOMS: atom_id res chain seq x y z
N MET A 1 38.68 9.47 39.72
CA MET A 1 38.95 10.66 38.89
C MET A 1 39.80 10.18 37.72
N PHE A 2 39.36 10.00 36.47
CA PHE A 2 38.08 10.06 35.78
C PHE A 2 38.03 8.83 34.84
N ARG A 3 36.85 8.21 34.69
CA ARG A 3 36.51 7.33 33.56
C ARG A 3 35.99 8.26 32.46
N GLU A 4 36.52 8.19 31.25
CA GLU A 4 35.86 8.80 30.08
C GLU A 4 35.27 7.72 29.18
N ARG A 5 33.97 7.89 28.94
CA ARG A 5 33.08 7.11 28.08
C ARG A 5 33.32 7.53 26.64
N LEU A 6 33.44 6.56 25.74
CA LEU A 6 33.23 6.78 24.31
C LEU A 6 31.76 7.16 24.11
N THR A 7 31.51 8.39 23.68
CA THR A 7 30.19 8.88 23.28
C THR A 7 29.82 8.29 21.92
N SER A 8 28.66 7.63 21.88
CA SER A 8 28.00 7.19 20.66
C SER A 8 27.70 8.38 19.75
N SER A 9 28.15 8.33 18.51
CA SER A 9 27.65 9.18 17.43
C SER A 9 26.17 8.89 17.22
N ASP A 10 25.32 9.89 17.41
CA ASP A 10 23.92 9.89 17.01
C ASP A 10 23.82 9.71 15.48
N SER A 11 23.62 8.48 15.04
CA SER A 11 23.02 8.21 13.74
C SER A 11 21.51 8.13 13.94
N THR A 12 20.87 9.30 14.05
CA THR A 12 19.41 9.38 13.97
C THR A 12 19.00 9.08 12.54
N TRP A 13 18.62 7.84 12.28
CA TRP A 13 17.83 7.50 11.11
C TRP A 13 16.50 8.26 11.24
N GLN A 14 16.39 9.42 10.58
CA GLN A 14 15.11 10.09 10.41
C GLN A 14 14.18 9.14 9.65
N SER A 15 12.97 8.95 10.17
CA SER A 15 11.98 8.12 9.48
C SER A 15 11.64 8.78 8.15
N SER A 16 11.43 8.00 7.09
CA SER A 16 11.01 8.52 5.78
C SER A 16 9.72 9.34 5.85
N SER A 17 8.91 9.15 6.90
CA SER A 17 7.74 9.98 7.22
C SER A 17 8.08 11.42 7.57
N ASP A 18 9.26 11.67 8.13
CA ASP A 18 9.69 12.99 8.61
C ASP A 18 10.23 13.87 7.47
N LEU A 19 10.58 13.25 6.33
CA LEU A 19 11.08 13.92 5.12
C LEU A 19 9.97 14.37 4.16
N LEU A 20 8.78 13.79 4.29
CA LEU A 20 7.64 14.15 3.47
C LEU A 20 6.84 15.28 4.14
N PRO A 21 6.38 16.29 3.40
CA PRO A 21 5.52 17.31 3.98
C PRO A 21 4.31 16.64 4.65
N PRO A 22 3.90 17.11 5.84
CA PRO A 22 2.66 16.64 6.44
C PRO A 22 1.52 16.93 5.46
N ASP A 23 0.83 15.87 5.03
CA ASP A 23 -0.30 15.93 4.10
C ASP A 23 0.01 16.47 2.69
N ASP A 24 1.15 16.10 2.09
CA ASP A 24 1.29 16.21 0.63
C ASP A 24 0.36 15.18 -0.03
N SER A 25 -0.92 15.47 -0.16
CA SER A 25 -1.90 14.62 -0.86
C SER A 25 -2.03 14.96 -2.35
N THR A 26 -1.52 16.12 -2.77
CA THR A 26 -1.78 16.71 -4.09
C THR A 26 -0.70 16.44 -5.14
N ARG A 27 0.48 15.96 -4.71
CA ARG A 27 1.59 15.64 -5.64
C ARG A 27 1.94 14.17 -5.66
N LEU A 28 2.22 13.67 -6.86
CA LEU A 28 2.76 12.33 -7.08
C LEU A 28 3.89 12.39 -8.11
N ILE A 29 5.14 12.35 -7.64
CA ILE A 29 6.34 12.58 -8.46
C ILE A 29 6.27 13.94 -9.16
N ASN A 30 5.88 13.96 -10.45
CA ASN A 30 5.73 15.14 -11.29
C ASN A 30 4.26 15.48 -11.60
N LEU A 31 3.30 14.69 -11.10
CA LEU A 31 1.87 15.03 -11.17
C LEU A 31 1.56 16.01 -10.04
N THR A 32 1.14 17.22 -10.38
CA THR A 32 0.87 18.29 -9.40
C THR A 32 -0.61 18.40 -8.99
N ASN A 33 -1.49 17.70 -9.69
CA ASN A 33 -2.94 17.65 -9.44
C ASN A 33 -3.37 16.21 -9.13
N PHE A 34 -2.51 15.47 -8.42
CA PHE A 34 -2.82 14.13 -7.99
C PHE A 34 -3.87 14.16 -6.89
N GLU A 35 -4.73 13.15 -6.87
CA GLU A 35 -5.65 12.89 -5.75
C GLU A 35 -5.96 11.40 -5.69
N PHE A 36 -6.38 10.94 -4.52
CA PHE A 36 -7.02 9.64 -4.38
C PHE A 36 -8.52 9.79 -4.68
N LEU A 37 -8.97 9.20 -5.79
CA LEU A 37 -10.37 9.18 -6.22
C LEU A 37 -11.22 8.27 -5.33
N ILE A 38 -10.63 7.13 -4.96
CA ILE A 38 -11.20 6.17 -4.02
C ILE A 38 -10.14 5.98 -2.92
N ASN A 39 -10.52 6.25 -1.69
CA ASN A 39 -9.61 6.26 -0.54
C ASN A 39 -10.29 5.66 0.71
N PRO A 40 -10.35 4.32 0.83
CA PRO A 40 -10.89 3.67 2.02
C PRO A 40 -10.03 3.97 3.26
N PRO A 41 -10.62 3.92 4.47
CA PRO A 41 -9.84 4.01 5.70
C PRO A 41 -8.88 2.83 5.81
N CYS A 42 -7.73 3.04 6.44
CA CYS A 42 -6.76 1.99 6.69
C CYS A 42 -7.26 0.96 7.72
N LEU A 43 -6.94 -0.31 7.52
CA LEU A 43 -7.17 -1.37 8.50
C LEU A 43 -6.17 -1.29 9.67
N ASP A 44 -6.62 -1.62 10.87
CA ASP A 44 -5.75 -1.77 12.04
C ASP A 44 -5.10 -3.16 12.01
N THR A 45 -3.86 -3.21 11.54
CA THR A 45 -3.09 -4.45 11.35
C THR A 45 -1.59 -4.19 11.47
N VAL A 46 -0.83 -5.24 11.80
CA VAL A 46 0.63 -5.19 11.90
C VAL A 46 1.29 -5.16 10.51
N TYR A 47 0.65 -5.80 9.51
CA TYR A 47 1.14 -5.81 8.13
C TYR A 47 0.02 -5.68 7.11
N LEU A 48 0.36 -5.07 5.97
CA LEU A 48 -0.54 -4.89 4.83
C LEU A 48 0.01 -5.55 3.57
N VAL A 49 -0.88 -6.15 2.80
CA VAL A 49 -0.60 -6.64 1.45
C VAL A 49 -1.16 -5.65 0.43
N LEU A 50 -0.28 -5.09 -0.39
CA LEU A 50 -0.60 -4.05 -1.36
C LEU A 50 -0.48 -4.61 -2.76
N ILE A 51 -1.60 -4.72 -3.47
CA ILE A 51 -1.66 -5.42 -4.75
C ILE A 51 -1.83 -4.42 -5.86
N HIS A 52 -0.88 -4.38 -6.80
CA HIS A 52 -1.12 -3.72 -8.07
C HIS A 52 -2.15 -4.53 -8.86
N SER A 53 -3.27 -3.88 -9.21
CA SER A 53 -4.31 -4.45 -10.04
C SER A 53 -4.63 -3.50 -11.20
N ALA A 54 -5.41 -3.95 -12.17
CA ALA A 54 -6.00 -3.10 -13.21
C ALA A 54 -7.53 -3.02 -13.07
N PRO A 55 -8.20 -1.97 -13.58
CA PRO A 55 -9.65 -1.78 -13.43
C PRO A 55 -10.46 -3.00 -13.91
N TYR A 56 -10.08 -3.55 -15.06
CA TYR A 56 -10.73 -4.70 -15.68
C TYR A 56 -10.43 -6.06 -15.02
N ASN A 57 -9.47 -6.13 -14.08
CA ASN A 57 -9.07 -7.38 -13.41
C ASN A 57 -9.97 -7.75 -12.21
N TYR A 58 -11.28 -7.50 -12.30
CA TYR A 58 -12.24 -7.83 -11.25
C TYR A 58 -12.14 -9.30 -10.81
N ASP A 59 -12.08 -10.23 -11.77
CA ASP A 59 -12.05 -11.66 -11.46
C ASP A 59 -10.77 -12.09 -10.72
N LYS A 60 -9.64 -11.45 -11.02
CA LYS A 60 -8.38 -11.71 -10.29
C LYS A 60 -8.48 -11.22 -8.84
N ARG A 61 -8.98 -10.00 -8.63
CA ARG A 61 -9.21 -9.46 -7.28
C ARG A 61 -10.18 -10.35 -6.49
N ARG A 62 -11.29 -10.74 -7.12
CA ARG A 62 -12.27 -11.66 -6.55
C ARG A 62 -11.65 -13.01 -6.19
N LEU A 63 -10.78 -13.56 -7.04
CA LEU A 63 -10.09 -14.82 -6.76
C LEU A 63 -9.17 -14.67 -5.54
N ILE A 64 -8.39 -13.60 -5.45
CA ILE A 64 -7.53 -13.33 -4.28
C ILE A 64 -8.37 -13.22 -3.01
N ARG A 65 -9.46 -12.42 -3.03
CA ARG A 65 -10.39 -12.27 -1.90
C ARG A 65 -11.01 -13.59 -1.45
N ASN A 66 -11.30 -14.50 -2.39
CA ASN A 66 -11.93 -15.79 -2.10
C ASN A 66 -10.94 -16.93 -1.81
N THR A 67 -9.63 -16.66 -1.87
CA THR A 67 -8.59 -17.66 -1.65
C THR A 67 -7.65 -17.22 -0.53
N TRP A 68 -6.38 -16.96 -0.84
CA TRP A 68 -5.35 -16.67 0.14
C TRP A 68 -5.53 -15.30 0.81
N GLY A 69 -6.18 -14.34 0.13
CA GLY A 69 -6.45 -13.00 0.65
C GLY A 69 -7.43 -12.97 1.83
N THR A 70 -8.22 -14.03 2.06
CA THR A 70 -9.19 -14.11 3.18
C THR A 70 -8.55 -13.98 4.56
N ARG A 71 -7.25 -14.26 4.68
CA ARG A 71 -6.53 -14.34 5.95
C ARG A 71 -5.63 -13.14 6.23
N VAL A 72 -5.60 -12.17 5.33
CA VAL A 72 -4.67 -11.02 5.39
C VAL A 72 -5.37 -9.74 5.00
N SER A 73 -4.88 -8.61 5.51
CA SER A 73 -5.37 -7.29 5.11
C SER A 73 -4.80 -6.92 3.74
N VAL A 74 -5.68 -6.84 2.74
CA VAL A 74 -5.33 -6.57 1.33
C VAL A 74 -5.91 -5.23 0.89
N TYR A 75 -5.14 -4.46 0.13
CA TYR A 75 -5.64 -3.34 -0.68
C TYR A 75 -5.21 -3.49 -2.15
N PHE A 76 -6.11 -3.18 -3.07
CA PHE A 76 -5.88 -3.15 -4.50
C PHE A 76 -5.67 -1.72 -4.99
N PHE A 77 -4.54 -1.47 -5.67
CA PHE A 77 -4.15 -0.16 -6.17
C PHE A 77 -4.36 -0.07 -7.66
N ILE A 78 -5.20 0.88 -8.07
CA ILE A 78 -5.73 1.03 -9.44
C ILE A 78 -5.64 2.51 -9.85
N GLY A 79 -5.49 2.77 -11.15
CA GLY A 79 -5.58 4.12 -11.73
C GLY A 79 -6.96 4.42 -12.33
N GLU A 80 -7.09 5.57 -12.97
CA GLU A 80 -8.26 5.95 -13.76
C GLU A 80 -8.48 5.00 -14.94
N THR A 81 -9.75 4.91 -15.36
CA THR A 81 -10.19 4.01 -16.42
C THR A 81 -11.36 4.60 -17.18
N ASP A 82 -11.81 3.93 -18.24
CA ASP A 82 -12.94 4.39 -19.02
C ASP A 82 -14.25 4.31 -18.20
N PRO A 83 -15.27 5.11 -18.55
CA PRO A 83 -16.50 5.18 -17.75
C PRO A 83 -17.17 3.83 -17.50
N SER A 84 -17.08 2.88 -18.44
CA SER A 84 -17.71 1.57 -18.26
C SER A 84 -17.01 0.74 -17.19
N ASN A 85 -15.68 0.77 -17.14
CA ASN A 85 -14.93 0.11 -16.09
C ASN A 85 -15.01 0.87 -14.75
N GLN A 86 -15.10 2.20 -14.79
CA GLN A 86 -15.22 3.03 -13.58
C GLN A 86 -16.49 2.68 -12.80
N THR A 87 -17.65 2.61 -13.47
CA THR A 87 -18.91 2.24 -12.80
C THR A 87 -18.84 0.89 -12.10
N ARG A 88 -18.14 -0.09 -12.69
CA ARG A 88 -17.96 -1.42 -12.06
C ARG A 88 -17.02 -1.34 -10.87
N LEU A 89 -15.97 -0.54 -10.98
CA LEU A 89 -14.98 -0.33 -9.92
C LEU A 89 -15.60 0.37 -8.71
N ASP A 90 -16.47 1.35 -8.93
CA ASP A 90 -17.18 2.07 -7.87
C ASP A 90 -18.07 1.11 -7.06
N ILE A 91 -18.88 0.29 -7.75
CA ILE A 91 -19.72 -0.74 -7.11
C ILE A 91 -18.88 -1.74 -6.32
N GLU A 92 -17.76 -2.18 -6.89
CA GLU A 92 -16.84 -3.09 -6.19
C GLU A 92 -16.24 -2.44 -4.94
N SER A 93 -15.81 -1.18 -5.04
CA SER A 93 -15.24 -0.43 -3.94
C SER A 93 -16.24 -0.19 -2.80
N GLU A 94 -17.49 0.11 -3.13
CA GLU A 94 -18.58 0.22 -2.15
C GLU A 94 -18.89 -1.11 -1.45
N THR A 95 -18.62 -2.24 -2.11
CA THR A 95 -18.88 -3.57 -1.56
C THR A 95 -17.75 -4.05 -0.64
N TYR A 96 -16.49 -3.86 -1.04
CA TYR A 96 -15.34 -4.48 -0.39
C TYR A 96 -14.45 -3.51 0.40
N HIS A 97 -14.52 -2.21 0.12
CA HIS A 97 -13.73 -1.16 0.80
C HIS A 97 -12.22 -1.40 0.80
N ASP A 98 -11.70 -2.09 -0.22
CA ASP A 98 -10.29 -2.49 -0.33
C ASP A 98 -9.62 -1.96 -1.61
N ILE A 99 -10.26 -1.02 -2.32
CA ILE A 99 -9.71 -0.40 -3.53
C ILE A 99 -9.19 0.99 -3.20
N VAL A 100 -7.94 1.26 -3.58
CA VAL A 100 -7.35 2.60 -3.59
C VAL A 100 -7.17 3.02 -5.05
N GLN A 101 -7.81 4.12 -5.44
CA GLN A 101 -7.73 4.62 -6.82
C GLN A 101 -7.05 5.99 -6.87
N GLY A 102 -6.03 6.12 -7.73
CA GLY A 102 -5.34 7.40 -7.97
C GLY A 102 -5.76 8.08 -9.27
N ARG A 103 -5.71 9.42 -9.28
CA ARG A 103 -5.93 10.25 -10.48
C ARG A 103 -4.72 10.23 -11.43
N PHE A 104 -4.55 9.11 -12.12
CA PHE A 104 -3.73 8.96 -13.31
C PHE A 104 -4.25 7.77 -14.13
N TRP A 105 -4.13 7.84 -15.46
CA TRP A 105 -4.63 6.75 -16.31
C TRP A 105 -3.93 5.41 -16.03
N ASP A 106 -4.70 4.35 -15.80
CA ASP A 106 -4.14 3.03 -15.55
C ASP A 106 -3.58 2.42 -16.84
N SER A 107 -2.26 2.35 -16.93
CA SER A 107 -1.57 1.75 -18.05
C SER A 107 -0.21 1.22 -17.62
N TYR A 108 0.35 0.31 -18.42
CA TYR A 108 1.69 -0.24 -18.19
C TYR A 108 2.76 0.86 -18.06
N ARG A 109 2.66 1.92 -18.87
CA ARG A 109 3.59 3.05 -18.84
C ARG A 109 3.53 3.86 -17.54
N ASN A 110 2.39 3.80 -16.84
CA ASN A 110 2.13 4.55 -15.61
C ASN A 110 2.32 3.69 -14.34
N LEU A 111 2.90 2.50 -14.46
CA LEU A 111 3.17 1.64 -13.29
C LEU A 111 4.08 2.31 -12.26
N THR A 112 4.98 3.20 -12.66
CA THR A 112 5.79 4.00 -11.72
C THR A 112 4.91 4.88 -10.85
N TYR A 113 3.92 5.58 -11.41
CA TYR A 113 2.96 6.35 -10.62
C TYR A 113 2.18 5.46 -9.67
N LYS A 114 1.68 4.31 -10.16
CA LYS A 114 0.99 3.34 -9.31
C LYS A 114 1.85 2.86 -8.14
N HIS A 115 3.12 2.54 -8.40
CA HIS A 115 4.03 2.07 -7.36
C HIS A 115 4.33 3.14 -6.31
N THR A 116 4.59 4.38 -6.74
CA THR A 116 4.81 5.47 -5.79
C THR A 116 3.55 5.83 -5.02
N MET A 117 2.38 5.76 -5.66
CA MET A 117 1.09 5.96 -5.02
C MET A 117 0.87 4.96 -3.88
N VAL A 118 1.22 3.69 -4.08
CA VAL A 118 1.09 2.65 -3.06
C VAL A 118 1.83 3.02 -1.78
N PHE A 119 3.09 3.41 -1.88
CA PHE A 119 3.87 3.81 -0.71
C PHE A 119 3.38 5.12 -0.10
N LYS A 120 2.99 6.09 -0.93
CA LYS A 120 2.41 7.36 -0.48
C LYS A 120 1.18 7.11 0.39
N TRP A 121 0.27 6.26 -0.07
CA TRP A 121 -0.95 5.91 0.65
C TRP A 121 -0.64 5.27 2.01
N VAL A 122 0.28 4.31 2.07
CA VAL A 122 0.64 3.69 3.37
C VAL A 122 1.20 4.72 4.34
N VAL A 123 2.12 5.57 3.90
CA VAL A 123 2.79 6.54 4.79
C VAL A 123 1.77 7.50 5.41
N TYR A 124 0.78 7.96 4.64
CA TYR A 124 -0.20 8.93 5.12
C TYR A 124 -1.44 8.32 5.78
N ASN A 125 -1.91 7.18 5.30
CA ASN A 125 -3.15 6.56 5.80
C ASN A 125 -2.91 5.47 6.85
N CYS A 126 -1.73 4.84 6.86
CA CYS A 126 -1.41 3.67 7.68
C CYS A 126 -0.09 3.81 8.45
N PRO A 127 0.18 4.92 9.16
CA PRO A 127 1.48 5.15 9.80
C PRO A 127 1.81 4.14 10.91
N HIS A 128 0.82 3.40 11.42
CA HIS A 128 0.96 2.35 12.43
C HIS A 128 1.44 1.00 11.88
N VAL A 129 1.36 0.79 10.56
CA VAL A 129 1.69 -0.49 9.93
C VAL A 129 3.21 -0.71 9.92
N LYS A 130 3.65 -1.85 10.44
CA LYS A 130 5.09 -2.17 10.56
C LYS A 130 5.67 -2.80 9.30
N TYR A 131 4.87 -3.60 8.59
CA TYR A 131 5.32 -4.30 7.39
C TYR A 131 4.38 -4.09 6.23
N VAL A 132 4.97 -3.93 5.06
CA VAL A 132 4.25 -3.83 3.79
C VAL A 132 4.77 -4.90 2.86
N LEU A 133 3.85 -5.65 2.25
CA LEU A 133 4.18 -6.60 1.21
C LEU A 133 3.50 -6.17 -0.10
N LYS A 134 4.30 -5.66 -1.04
CA LYS A 134 3.82 -5.33 -2.38
C LYS A 134 3.77 -6.60 -3.23
N LEU A 135 2.62 -6.85 -3.89
CA LEU A 135 2.43 -7.92 -4.88
C LEU A 135 1.75 -7.39 -6.14
N ASP A 136 1.64 -8.26 -7.15
CA ASP A 136 0.81 -8.09 -8.34
C ASP A 136 -0.40 -9.04 -8.27
N ASP A 137 -1.47 -8.76 -9.02
CA ASP A 137 -2.75 -9.48 -8.98
C ASP A 137 -2.74 -10.90 -9.60
N ASP A 138 -1.60 -11.34 -10.13
CA ASP A 138 -1.35 -12.66 -10.69
C ASP A 138 -0.38 -13.50 -9.85
N VAL A 139 -0.07 -13.06 -8.62
CA VAL A 139 0.79 -13.77 -7.68
C VAL A 139 -0.03 -14.54 -6.65
N PHE A 140 0.41 -15.76 -6.34
CA PHE A 140 -0.06 -16.52 -5.19
C PHE A 140 0.86 -16.31 -3.98
N MET A 141 0.29 -16.13 -2.80
CA MET A 141 1.03 -16.02 -1.54
C MET A 141 0.66 -17.14 -0.57
N ASN A 142 1.67 -17.80 -0.01
CA ASN A 142 1.49 -18.71 1.12
C ASN A 142 1.46 -17.91 2.44
N VAL A 143 0.26 -17.54 2.88
CA VAL A 143 0.05 -16.75 4.11
C VAL A 143 0.62 -17.44 5.36
N ILE A 144 0.56 -18.77 5.44
CA ILE A 144 1.07 -19.51 6.62
C ILE A 144 2.57 -19.29 6.78
N GLN A 145 3.34 -19.40 5.69
CA GLN A 145 4.77 -19.16 5.73
C GLN A 145 5.11 -17.69 5.98
N LEU A 146 4.29 -16.76 5.48
CA LEU A 146 4.47 -15.34 5.77
C LEU A 146 4.27 -15.05 7.26
N ASP A 147 3.21 -15.58 7.87
CA ASP A 147 2.93 -15.40 9.30
C ASP A 147 4.10 -15.95 10.14
N GLU A 148 4.63 -17.11 9.80
CA GLU A 148 5.82 -17.67 10.46
C GLU A 148 7.05 -16.76 10.33
N LEU A 149 7.30 -16.23 9.12
CA LEU A 149 8.41 -15.32 8.87
C LEU A 149 8.30 -14.04 9.70
N LEU A 150 7.13 -13.39 9.67
CA LEU A 150 6.89 -12.11 10.35
C LEU A 150 6.89 -12.25 11.87
N THR A 151 6.32 -13.34 12.41
CA THR A 151 6.21 -13.53 13.86
C THR A 151 7.48 -14.05 14.50
N ARG A 152 8.25 -14.92 13.82
CA ARG A 152 9.44 -15.57 14.41
C ARG A 152 10.76 -14.93 14.02
N THR A 153 10.89 -14.50 12.76
CA THR A 153 12.19 -14.05 12.23
C THR A 153 12.31 -12.53 12.27
N LEU A 154 11.22 -11.85 11.91
CA LEU A 154 11.18 -10.40 11.85
C LEU A 154 10.39 -9.79 13.02
N SER A 155 10.12 -10.57 14.08
CA SER A 155 9.31 -10.15 15.22
C SER A 155 9.74 -8.78 15.71
N PRO A 156 8.86 -7.77 15.73
CA PRO A 156 9.19 -6.48 16.28
C PRO A 156 9.20 -6.65 17.80
N HIS A 157 10.38 -6.90 18.36
CA HIS A 157 10.62 -6.85 19.80
C HIS A 157 10.03 -5.57 20.41
#